data_AF-A0A176FTL2-F1
#
_entry.id   AF-A0A176FTL2-F1
#
_cell.length_a   1.000
_cell.length_b   1.000
_cell.length_c   1.000
_cell.angle_alpha   90.00
_cell.angle_beta   90.00
_cell.angle_gamma   90.00
#
_symmetry.space_group_name_H-M   'P 1'
#
loop_
_entity.id
_entity.type
_entity.pdbx_description
1 polymer ?
#
loop_
_entity_poly.entity_id
_entity_poly.type
_entity_poly.pdbx_seq_one_letter_code
_entity_poly.pdbx_strand_id
1 'polypeptide(L)'
;MRDIAKKCGMLPGSIYYHYPNKEALLVAVYEEGVRQLSERVQREIAPASDPWDRLELMLAAHIDMIIEPTAYASVIIRILPDDVPSVRDDLVRLRDKYEVVLRDLLGALPLAEDVDSHLLRLILIGAVNHIPVWHKPGGESPRQIARQLIRVLCGPIQTHLGENNDVLS
;
A
#
# COMPACT_ATOMS: atom_id res chain seq x y z
N MET A 1 -18.33 10.42 -17.89
CA MET A 1 -19.44 9.44 -17.79
C MET A 1 -19.86 8.93 -19.15
N ARG A 2 -20.33 9.75 -20.10
CA ARG A 2 -20.70 9.30 -21.45
C ARG A 2 -19.60 8.48 -22.17
N ASP A 3 -18.37 8.99 -22.21
CA ASP A 3 -17.26 8.26 -22.85
C ASP A 3 -16.87 6.98 -22.11
N ILE A 4 -17.01 6.97 -20.78
CA ILE A 4 -16.76 5.80 -19.93
C ILE A 4 -17.80 4.72 -20.23
N ALA A 5 -19.09 5.08 -20.23
CA ALA A 5 -20.19 4.18 -20.58
C ALA A 5 -19.98 3.56 -21.97
N LYS A 6 -19.60 4.37 -22.97
CA LYS A 6 -19.31 3.89 -24.32
C LYS A 6 -18.15 2.88 -24.34
N LYS A 7 -17.06 3.14 -23.61
CA LYS A 7 -15.91 2.22 -23.52
C LYS A 7 -16.26 0.91 -22.80
N CYS A 8 -17.21 0.95 -21.87
CA CYS A 8 -17.69 -0.22 -21.14
C CYS A 8 -18.86 -0.94 -21.85
N GLY A 9 -19.27 -0.52 -23.05
CA GLY A 9 -20.42 -1.10 -23.75
C GLY A 9 -21.76 -0.84 -23.07
N MET A 10 -21.83 0.14 -22.17
CA MET A 10 -23.04 0.51 -21.44
C MET A 10 -23.77 1.67 -22.12
N LEU A 11 -25.08 1.72 -21.97
CA LEU A 11 -25.86 2.91 -22.32
C LEU A 11 -25.46 4.07 -21.39
N PRO A 12 -25.36 5.31 -21.89
CA PRO A 12 -25.05 6.47 -21.07
C PRO A 12 -25.94 6.64 -19.84
N GLY A 13 -27.23 6.33 -19.94
CA GLY A 13 -28.15 6.42 -18.80
C GLY A 13 -27.86 5.40 -17.69
N SER A 14 -27.35 4.22 -18.03
CA SER A 14 -27.09 3.14 -17.06
C SER A 14 -25.96 3.49 -16.09
N ILE A 15 -24.93 4.21 -16.53
CA ILE A 15 -23.84 4.60 -15.62
C ILE A 15 -24.31 5.66 -14.62
N TYR A 16 -25.22 6.57 -15.02
CA TYR A 16 -25.80 7.59 -14.15
C TYR A 16 -26.77 7.01 -13.12
N TYR A 17 -27.38 5.86 -13.41
CA TYR A 17 -28.20 5.13 -12.45
C TYR A 17 -27.36 4.62 -11.26
N HIS A 18 -26.13 4.19 -11.51
CA HIS A 18 -25.22 3.72 -10.44
C HIS A 18 -24.42 4.85 -9.79
N TYR A 19 -24.01 5.84 -10.58
CA TYR A 19 -23.12 6.91 -10.11
C TYR A 19 -23.61 8.28 -10.61
N PRO A 20 -24.03 9.18 -9.70
CA PRO A 20 -24.64 10.45 -10.09
C PRO A 20 -23.66 11.38 -10.81
N ASN A 21 -22.36 11.25 -10.56
CA ASN A 21 -21.30 12.07 -11.15
C ASN A 21 -19.98 11.30 -11.27
N LYS A 22 -18.93 11.96 -11.78
CA LYS A 22 -17.61 11.32 -11.98
C LYS A 22 -16.91 11.06 -10.64
N GLU A 23 -17.14 11.93 -9.67
CA GLU A 23 -16.55 11.89 -8.34
C GLU A 23 -17.05 10.68 -7.55
N ALA A 24 -18.35 10.39 -7.61
CA ALA A 24 -18.95 9.19 -7.03
C ALA A 24 -18.43 7.91 -7.70
N LEU A 25 -18.27 7.92 -9.03
CA LEU A 25 -17.62 6.81 -9.74
C LEU A 25 -16.15 6.65 -9.30
N LEU A 26 -15.42 7.75 -9.14
CA LEU A 26 -14.04 7.72 -8.67
C LEU A 26 -13.92 7.08 -7.29
N VAL A 27 -14.75 7.51 -6.33
CA VAL A 27 -14.79 6.91 -4.98
C VAL A 27 -15.07 5.41 -5.06
N ALA A 28 -16.02 4.97 -5.88
CA ALA A 28 -16.34 3.55 -6.03
C ALA A 28 -15.18 2.74 -6.65
N VAL A 29 -14.50 3.28 -7.67
CA VAL A 29 -13.30 2.65 -8.26
C VAL A 29 -12.14 2.61 -7.26
N TYR A 30 -11.98 3.67 -6.47
CA TYR A 30 -10.96 3.75 -5.43
C TYR A 30 -11.22 2.72 -4.33
N GLU A 31 -12.46 2.62 -3.86
CA GLU A 31 -12.90 1.65 -2.86
C GLU A 31 -12.69 0.20 -3.34
N GLU A 32 -13.06 -0.10 -4.58
CA GLU A 32 -12.81 -1.39 -5.22
C GLU A 32 -11.32 -1.74 -5.23
N GLY A 33 -10.48 -0.77 -5.62
CA GLY A 33 -9.04 -0.93 -5.64
C GLY A 33 -8.45 -1.20 -4.25
N VAL A 34 -8.86 -0.42 -3.25
CA VAL A 34 -8.45 -0.62 -1.85
C VAL A 34 -8.90 -1.98 -1.34
N ARG A 35 -10.11 -2.42 -1.70
CA ARG A 35 -10.63 -3.73 -1.30
C ARG A 35 -9.77 -4.86 -1.89
N GLN A 36 -9.52 -4.85 -3.19
CA GLN A 36 -8.70 -5.87 -3.85
C GLN A 36 -7.28 -5.92 -3.28
N LEU A 37 -6.66 -4.76 -3.06
CA LEU A 37 -5.34 -4.68 -2.46
C LEU A 37 -5.34 -5.25 -1.03
N SER A 38 -6.35 -4.90 -0.23
CA SER A 38 -6.50 -5.41 1.13
C SER A 38 -6.69 -6.93 1.14
N GLU A 39 -7.57 -7.48 0.30
CA GLU A 39 -7.81 -8.92 0.18
C GLU A 39 -6.54 -9.68 -0.25
N ARG A 40 -5.78 -9.11 -1.20
CA ARG A 40 -4.50 -9.66 -1.65
C ARG A 40 -3.49 -9.70 -0.51
N VAL A 41 -3.28 -8.57 0.17
CA VAL A 41 -2.37 -8.49 1.32
C VAL A 41 -2.76 -9.51 2.40
N GLN A 42 -4.04 -9.58 2.77
CA GLN A 42 -4.51 -10.52 3.80
C GLN A 42 -4.23 -11.98 3.42
N ARG A 43 -4.44 -12.33 2.15
CA ARG A 43 -4.13 -13.68 1.63
C ARG A 43 -2.65 -13.99 1.70
N GLU A 44 -1.79 -13.05 1.30
CA GLU A 44 -0.33 -13.25 1.25
C GLU A 44 0.29 -13.33 2.65
N ILE A 45 -0.20 -12.57 3.62
CA ILE A 45 0.35 -12.59 4.99
C ILE A 45 -0.20 -13.72 5.86
N ALA A 46 -1.39 -14.27 5.54
CA ALA A 46 -2.04 -15.33 6.33
C ALA A 46 -1.15 -16.54 6.67
N PRO A 47 -0.33 -17.10 5.76
CA PRO A 47 0.51 -18.26 6.07
C PRO A 47 1.76 -17.95 6.92
N ALA A 48 2.13 -16.68 7.09
CA ALA A 48 3.34 -16.30 7.80
C ALA A 48 3.07 -15.98 9.28
N SER A 49 3.89 -16.56 10.17
CA SER A 49 3.86 -16.30 11.61
C SER A 49 4.90 -15.28 12.07
N ASP A 50 6.03 -15.19 11.37
CA ASP A 50 7.08 -14.24 11.72
C ASP A 50 6.67 -12.80 11.34
N PRO A 51 6.76 -11.81 12.25
CA PRO A 51 6.36 -10.43 11.99
C PRO A 51 7.11 -9.77 10.83
N TRP A 52 8.40 -10.08 10.63
CA TRP A 52 9.20 -9.52 9.54
C TRP A 52 8.81 -10.14 8.20
N ASP A 53 8.57 -11.45 8.16
CA ASP A 53 8.05 -12.12 6.97
C ASP A 53 6.67 -11.57 6.58
N ARG A 54 5.78 -11.32 7.56
CA ARG A 54 4.47 -10.72 7.29
C ARG A 54 4.60 -9.30 6.72
N LEU A 55 5.53 -8.49 7.21
CA LEU A 55 5.82 -7.19 6.64
C LEU A 55 6.37 -7.33 5.20
N GLU A 56 7.33 -8.23 4.96
CA GLU A 56 7.89 -8.48 3.62
C GLU A 56 6.80 -8.87 2.63
N LEU A 57 5.91 -9.79 3.01
CA LEU A 57 4.80 -10.27 2.18
C LEU A 57 3.78 -9.15 1.92
N MET A 58 3.44 -8.34 2.93
CA MET A 58 2.55 -7.20 2.75
C MET A 58 3.14 -6.18 1.77
N LEU A 59 4.40 -5.81 1.94
CA LEU A 59 5.08 -4.85 1.06
C LEU A 59 5.19 -5.42 -0.36
N ALA A 60 5.60 -6.68 -0.51
CA ALA A 60 5.66 -7.34 -1.81
C ALA A 60 4.27 -7.37 -2.47
N ALA A 61 3.22 -7.59 -1.69
CA ALA A 61 1.87 -7.62 -2.20
C ALA A 61 1.38 -6.23 -2.67
N HIS A 62 1.74 -5.18 -1.92
CA HIS A 62 1.52 -3.80 -2.33
C HIS A 62 2.27 -3.51 -3.63
N ILE A 63 3.58 -3.77 -3.66
CA ILE A 63 4.46 -3.47 -4.80
C ILE A 63 3.96 -4.15 -6.08
N ASP A 64 3.60 -5.42 -6.01
CA ASP A 64 3.10 -6.16 -7.16
C ASP A 64 1.81 -5.53 -7.73
N MET A 65 0.85 -5.16 -6.87
CA MET A 65 -0.38 -4.49 -7.30
C MET A 65 -0.09 -3.18 -8.03
N ILE A 66 0.90 -2.42 -7.59
CA ILE A 66 1.16 -1.06 -8.10
C ILE A 66 2.01 -1.01 -9.36
N ILE A 67 2.82 -2.04 -9.60
CA ILE A 67 3.60 -2.18 -10.84
C ILE A 67 2.84 -2.94 -11.93
N GLU A 68 1.82 -3.72 -11.56
CA GLU A 68 0.98 -4.41 -12.53
C GLU A 68 0.12 -3.40 -13.30
N PRO A 69 -0.02 -3.54 -14.63
CA PRO A 69 -0.83 -2.63 -15.46
C PRO A 69 -2.34 -2.88 -15.27
N THR A 70 -2.83 -2.78 -14.04
CA THR A 70 -4.26 -2.87 -13.71
C THR A 70 -4.89 -1.47 -13.64
N ALA A 71 -6.18 -1.38 -13.96
CA ALA A 71 -6.92 -0.12 -13.90
C ALA A 71 -6.97 0.48 -12.49
N TYR A 72 -6.97 -0.35 -11.45
CA TYR A 72 -7.14 0.07 -10.05
C TYR A 72 -5.85 0.63 -9.44
N ALA A 73 -4.70 0.03 -9.74
CA ALA A 73 -3.40 0.53 -9.30
C ALA A 73 -3.19 2.01 -9.68
N SER A 74 -3.56 2.36 -10.92
CA SER A 74 -3.45 3.72 -11.41
C SER A 74 -4.31 4.73 -10.65
N VAL A 75 -5.45 4.30 -10.08
CA VAL A 75 -6.38 5.18 -9.36
C VAL A 75 -5.97 5.34 -7.90
N ILE A 76 -5.59 4.26 -7.22
CA ILE A 76 -5.24 4.28 -5.79
C ILE A 76 -4.00 5.15 -5.53
N ILE A 77 -2.99 5.05 -6.40
CA ILE A 77 -1.68 5.68 -6.19
C ILE A 77 -1.66 7.11 -6.76
N ARG A 78 -2.18 7.30 -7.98
CA ARG A 78 -1.98 8.55 -8.73
C ARG A 78 -2.96 9.65 -8.36
N ILE A 79 -4.08 9.30 -7.73
CA ILE A 79 -5.06 10.27 -7.24
C ILE A 79 -4.87 10.45 -5.75
N LEU A 80 -4.28 11.57 -5.37
CA LEU A 80 -4.17 12.02 -4.00
C LEU A 80 -5.52 12.65 -3.57
N PRO A 81 -5.90 12.58 -2.29
CA PRO A 81 -7.13 13.20 -1.80
C PRO A 81 -7.25 14.68 -2.15
N ASP A 82 -6.12 15.40 -2.16
CA ASP A 82 -6.08 16.84 -2.47
C ASP A 82 -6.25 17.13 -3.98
N ASP A 83 -6.10 16.13 -4.86
CA ASP A 83 -6.35 16.30 -6.30
C ASP A 83 -7.86 16.43 -6.60
N VAL A 84 -8.73 15.93 -5.71
CA VAL A 84 -10.18 15.97 -5.88
C VAL A 84 -10.87 16.40 -4.57
N PRO A 85 -10.84 17.71 -4.24
CA PRO A 85 -11.30 18.22 -2.94
C PRO A 85 -12.74 17.83 -2.57
N SER A 86 -13.62 17.63 -3.55
CA SER A 86 -15.03 17.26 -3.35
C SER A 86 -15.26 15.88 -2.75
N VAL A 87 -14.29 14.97 -2.87
CA VAL A 87 -14.34 13.60 -2.30
C VAL A 87 -13.13 13.30 -1.42
N ARG A 88 -12.39 14.33 -1.02
CA ARG A 88 -11.17 14.20 -0.23
C ARG A 88 -11.35 13.31 0.99
N ASP A 89 -12.40 13.55 1.78
CA ASP A 89 -12.63 12.83 3.02
C ASP A 89 -12.97 11.34 2.79
N ASP A 90 -13.62 11.01 1.67
CA ASP A 90 -13.85 9.63 1.27
C ASP A 90 -12.55 8.93 0.89
N LEU A 91 -11.69 9.60 0.13
CA LEU A 91 -10.39 9.07 -0.29
C LEU A 91 -9.43 8.90 0.90
N VAL A 92 -9.40 9.86 1.83
CA VAL A 92 -8.64 9.75 3.09
C VAL A 92 -9.12 8.55 3.89
N ARG A 93 -10.44 8.41 4.11
CA ARG A 93 -11.00 7.28 4.86
C ARG A 93 -10.66 5.93 4.24
N LEU A 94 -10.69 5.83 2.91
CA LEU A 94 -10.33 4.60 2.19
C LEU A 94 -8.83 4.29 2.31
N ARG A 95 -7.95 5.31 2.25
CA ARG A 95 -6.52 5.15 2.51
C ARG A 95 -6.25 4.68 3.94
N ASP A 96 -6.84 5.36 4.92
CA ASP A 96 -6.68 5.04 6.34
C ASP A 96 -7.09 3.60 6.64
N LYS A 97 -8.20 3.13 6.03
CA LYS A 97 -8.67 1.75 6.16
C LYS A 97 -7.62 0.72 5.70
N TYR A 98 -6.87 1.02 4.64
CA TYR A 98 -5.79 0.15 4.18
C TYR A 98 -4.53 0.28 5.05
N GLU A 99 -4.14 1.52 5.40
CA GLU A 99 -2.96 1.79 6.21
C GLU A 99 -3.04 1.21 7.64
N VAL A 100 -4.25 0.92 8.12
CA VAL A 100 -4.47 0.13 9.34
C VAL A 100 -3.68 -1.16 9.31
N VAL A 101 -3.66 -1.89 8.19
CA VAL A 101 -2.93 -3.17 8.08
C VAL A 101 -1.43 -2.97 8.29
N LEU A 102 -0.85 -1.95 7.66
CA LEU A 102 0.57 -1.65 7.82
C LEU A 102 0.89 -1.20 9.25
N ARG A 103 0.03 -0.36 9.85
CA ARG A 103 0.21 0.08 11.24
C ARG A 103 0.19 -1.10 12.20
N ASP A 104 -0.76 -2.03 12.04
CA ASP A 104 -0.89 -3.19 12.91
C ASP A 104 0.31 -4.15 12.74
N LEU A 105 0.81 -4.32 11.51
CA LEU A 105 2.03 -5.09 11.25
C LEU A 105 3.26 -4.44 11.90
N LEU A 106 3.44 -3.12 11.79
CA LEU A 106 4.55 -2.41 12.41
C LEU A 106 4.47 -2.46 13.95
N GLY A 107 3.27 -2.41 14.53
CA GLY A 107 3.07 -2.55 15.97
C GLY A 107 3.39 -3.94 16.52
N ALA A 108 3.41 -4.97 15.66
CA ALA A 108 3.81 -6.33 16.03
C ALA A 108 5.33 -6.58 15.87
N LEU A 109 6.08 -5.63 15.29
CA LEU A 109 7.52 -5.76 15.14
C LEU A 109 8.23 -5.47 16.47
N PRO A 110 9.32 -6.19 16.78
CA PRO A 110 10.20 -5.88 17.89
C PRO A 110 11.12 -4.69 17.52
N LEU A 111 10.54 -3.51 17.34
CA LEU A 111 11.29 -2.28 17.05
C LEU A 111 11.99 -1.78 18.33
N ALA A 112 13.14 -1.12 18.16
CA ALA A 112 13.80 -0.43 19.27
C ALA A 112 12.90 0.70 19.82
N GLU A 113 13.03 1.00 21.12
CA GLU A 113 12.15 1.95 21.83
C GLU A 113 12.18 3.38 21.25
N ASP A 114 13.30 3.76 20.63
CA ASP A 114 13.52 5.08 20.03
C ASP A 114 12.98 5.20 18.59
N VAL A 115 12.42 4.13 18.04
CA VAL A 115 11.84 4.12 16.70
C VAL A 115 10.40 4.58 16.72
N ASP A 116 10.16 5.73 16.08
CA ASP A 116 8.80 6.19 15.78
C ASP A 116 8.17 5.33 14.67
N SER A 117 7.33 4.38 15.09
CA SER A 117 6.57 3.49 14.18
C SER A 117 5.65 4.26 13.22
N HIS A 118 5.16 5.44 13.61
CA HIS A 118 4.34 6.28 12.74
C HIS A 118 5.20 6.89 11.63
N LEU A 119 6.38 7.41 11.96
CA LEU A 119 7.32 7.92 10.96
C LEU A 119 7.82 6.81 10.02
N LEU A 120 8.15 5.64 10.56
CA LEU A 120 8.54 4.47 9.77
C LEU A 120 7.44 4.07 8.77
N ARG A 121 6.17 4.07 9.21
CA ARG A 121 5.02 3.83 8.35
C ARG A 121 4.97 4.82 7.17
N LEU A 122 5.12 6.11 7.44
CA LEU A 122 5.09 7.16 6.42
C LEU A 122 6.25 7.01 5.41
N ILE A 123 7.44 6.66 5.88
CA ILE A 123 8.61 6.41 5.03
C ILE A 123 8.37 5.18 4.15
N LEU A 124 7.90 4.07 4.72
CA LEU A 124 7.63 2.84 3.98
C LEU A 124 6.57 3.03 2.90
N ILE A 125 5.42 3.64 3.24
CA ILE A 125 4.35 3.86 2.28
C ILE A 125 4.78 4.82 1.17
N GLY A 126 5.53 5.87 1.52
CA GLY A 126 6.10 6.81 0.55
C GLY A 126 7.08 6.14 -0.41
N ALA A 127 8.01 5.33 0.12
CA ALA A 127 8.97 4.59 -0.67
C ALA A 127 8.28 3.60 -1.62
N VAL A 128 7.30 2.84 -1.12
CA VAL A 128 6.54 1.88 -1.92
C VAL A 128 5.76 2.58 -3.03
N ASN A 129 5.01 3.63 -2.71
CA ASN A 129 4.21 4.37 -3.68
C ASN A 129 5.05 5.05 -4.77
N HIS A 130 6.36 5.25 -4.53
CA HIS A 130 7.27 5.81 -5.53
C HIS A 130 7.85 4.76 -6.50
N ILE A 131 7.75 3.46 -6.19
CA ILE A 131 8.28 2.37 -7.04
C ILE A 131 7.81 2.44 -8.50
N PRO A 132 6.52 2.68 -8.82
CA PRO A 132 6.06 2.73 -10.21
C PRO A 132 6.71 3.84 -11.06
N VAL A 133 7.37 4.81 -10.43
CA VAL A 133 8.07 5.91 -11.14
C VAL A 133 9.38 5.42 -11.77
N TRP A 134 10.06 4.45 -11.14
CA TRP A 134 11.40 4.02 -11.55
C TRP A 134 11.50 2.53 -11.89
N HIS A 135 10.55 1.70 -11.47
CA HIS A 135 10.55 0.27 -11.75
C HIS A 135 10.36 0.00 -13.25
N LYS A 136 11.08 -0.99 -13.76
CA LYS A 136 11.05 -1.40 -15.17
C LYS A 136 10.66 -2.87 -15.28
N PRO A 137 9.94 -3.27 -16.35
CA PRO A 137 9.71 -4.68 -16.65
C PRO A 137 11.04 -5.45 -16.71
N GLY A 138 11.08 -6.62 -16.05
CA GLY A 138 12.30 -7.44 -15.94
C GLY A 138 13.33 -6.95 -14.90
N GLY A 139 13.01 -5.91 -14.13
CA GLY A 139 13.78 -5.50 -12.96
C GLY A 139 13.58 -6.45 -11.76
N GLU A 140 14.00 -5.99 -10.58
CA GLU A 140 13.81 -6.76 -9.34
C GLU A 140 12.34 -7.10 -9.10
N SER A 141 12.10 -8.30 -8.58
CA SER A 141 10.75 -8.73 -8.19
C SER A 141 10.22 -7.92 -7.00
N PRO A 142 8.89 -7.78 -6.86
CA PRO A 142 8.27 -7.14 -5.70
C PRO A 142 8.82 -7.60 -4.36
N ARG A 143 9.06 -8.91 -4.22
CA ARG A 143 9.60 -9.50 -2.99
C ARG A 143 11.06 -9.14 -2.74
N GLN A 144 11.88 -9.04 -3.79
CA GLN A 144 13.26 -8.58 -3.67
C GLN A 144 13.31 -7.11 -3.23
N ILE A 145 12.48 -6.25 -3.82
CA ILE A 145 12.40 -4.83 -3.46
C ILE A 145 11.90 -4.67 -2.02
N ALA A 146 10.84 -5.39 -1.62
CA ALA A 146 10.33 -5.38 -0.25
C ALA A 146 11.40 -5.76 0.77
N ARG A 147 12.14 -6.85 0.51
CA ARG A 147 13.23 -7.30 1.38
C ARG A 147 14.35 -6.27 1.49
N GLN A 148 14.74 -5.63 0.39
CA GLN A 148 15.75 -4.58 0.41
C GLN A 148 15.29 -3.35 1.20
N LEU A 149 14.03 -2.91 1.02
CA LEU A 149 13.45 -1.82 1.79
C LEU A 149 13.48 -2.10 3.29
N ILE A 150 13.04 -3.30 3.71
CA ILE A 150 13.09 -3.71 5.12
C ILE A 150 14.54 -3.73 5.60
N ARG A 151 15.47 -4.28 4.82
CA ARG A 151 16.89 -4.34 5.22
C ARG A 151 17.51 -2.96 5.42
N VAL A 152 17.22 -2.00 4.54
CA VAL A 152 17.79 -0.64 4.61
C VAL A 152 17.14 0.17 5.72
N LEU A 153 15.81 0.10 5.86
CA LEU A 153 15.05 0.95 6.77
C LEU A 153 14.92 0.35 8.16
N CYS A 154 14.94 -0.97 8.29
CA CYS A 154 14.75 -1.70 9.54
C CYS A 154 15.96 -2.52 9.97
N GLY A 155 16.96 -2.75 9.10
CA GLY A 155 18.19 -3.44 9.47
C GLY A 155 18.99 -2.75 10.58
N PRO A 156 19.16 -1.41 10.57
CA PRO A 156 19.80 -0.68 11.67
C PRO A 156 19.00 -0.72 12.99
N ILE A 157 17.69 -1.01 12.91
CA ILE A 157 16.77 -1.02 14.06
C ILE A 157 16.83 -2.34 14.83
N GLN A 158 17.28 -3.43 14.19
CA GLN A 158 17.41 -4.75 14.81
C GLN A 158 18.66 -4.90 15.70
N THR A 159 19.69 -4.08 15.49
CA THR A 159 21.04 -4.33 16.02
C THR A 159 21.27 -3.81 17.46
N HIS A 160 20.34 -3.09 18.08
CA HIS A 160 20.53 -2.58 19.45
C HIS A 160 20.25 -3.57 20.59
N LEU A 161 19.95 -4.83 20.30
CA LEU A 161 19.72 -5.88 21.32
C LEU A 161 20.89 -6.86 21.51
N GLY A 162 22.05 -6.65 20.85
CA GLY A 162 23.12 -7.66 20.78
C GLY A 162 24.49 -7.34 21.43
N GLU A 163 24.83 -6.08 21.72
CA GLU A 163 26.22 -5.72 22.06
C GLU A 163 26.33 -4.96 23.38
N ASN A 164 26.03 -5.60 24.51
CA ASN A 164 26.37 -5.02 25.83
C ASN A 164 26.60 -6.06 26.94
N ASN A 165 27.13 -7.24 26.60
CA ASN A 165 27.50 -8.21 27.63
C ASN A 165 28.71 -9.06 27.26
N ASP A 166 29.84 -8.41 26.95
CA ASP A 166 31.16 -9.05 26.91
C ASP A 166 32.29 -8.01 27.04
N VAL A 167 32.28 -7.22 28.12
CA VAL A 167 33.50 -6.61 28.66
C VAL A 167 33.37 -6.60 30.17
N LEU A 168 33.75 -7.72 30.81
CA LEU A 168 34.39 -7.80 32.13
C LEU A 168 34.62 -9.30 32.43
N SER A 169 35.76 -9.83 31.98
CA SER A 169 36.42 -11.03 32.52
C SER A 169 37.92 -10.89 32.31
#